data_AF-A0A7S9E0V0-F1
#
_entry.id   AF-A0A7S9E0V0-F1
#
_cell.length_a   1.000
_cell.length_b   1.000
_cell.length_c   1.000
_cell.angle_alpha   90.00
_cell.angle_beta   90.00
_cell.angle_gamma   90.00
#
_symmetry.space_group_name_H-M   'P 1'
#
loop_
_entity.id
_entity.type
_entity.pdbx_description
1 polymer ?
#
loop_
_entity_poly.entity_id
_entity_poly.type
_entity_poly.pdbx_seq_one_letter_code
_entity_poly.pdbx_strand_id
1 'polypeptide(L)'
;MLTSLTFTDPQGQSYTDAVVAVQQATYDHSWRGNEHEKFTNPFDKAGSTGNVTSSDDASENITLRISFVYWPTQAAYDANNLPYPLANTTPAANSEYEFRIFADELSKPKYTSLTLEQKCEQYFTDEVLPTLQPS
;
A
#
# COMPACT_ATOMS: atom_id res chain seq x y z
N MET A 1 8.28 -1.24 6.00
CA MET A 1 8.66 -0.05 5.20
C MET A 1 9.79 -0.41 4.22
N LEU A 2 9.81 0.20 3.02
CA LEU A 2 10.86 0.02 2.01
C LEU A 2 11.78 1.24 1.95
N THR A 3 13.10 1.03 1.91
CA THR A 3 14.12 2.10 1.96
C THR A 3 15.08 2.00 0.79
N SER A 4 15.84 3.08 0.55
CA SER A 4 16.86 3.16 -0.50
C SER A 4 16.32 2.80 -1.90
N LEU A 5 15.08 3.23 -2.17
CA LEU A 5 14.43 3.00 -3.45
C LEU A 5 14.86 4.04 -4.48
N THR A 6 15.02 3.59 -5.72
CA THR A 6 15.22 4.47 -6.89
C THR A 6 13.99 4.37 -7.78
N PHE A 7 13.30 5.49 -8.00
CA PHE A 7 12.14 5.57 -8.89
C PHE A 7 11.88 7.02 -9.35
N THR A 8 11.08 7.16 -10.40
CA THR A 8 10.50 8.42 -10.86
C THR A 8 9.03 8.46 -10.45
N ASP A 9 8.64 9.49 -9.69
CA ASP A 9 7.25 9.64 -9.30
C ASP A 9 6.33 9.96 -10.51
N PRO A 10 5.01 9.85 -10.34
CA PRO A 10 4.04 10.21 -11.37
C PRO A 10 4.13 11.64 -11.92
N GLN A 11 4.84 12.55 -11.24
CA GLN A 11 5.04 13.94 -11.65
C GLN A 11 6.32 14.09 -12.50
N GLY A 12 7.09 13.02 -12.68
CA GLY A 12 8.31 12.99 -13.48
C GLY A 12 9.58 13.29 -12.69
N GLN A 13 9.53 13.36 -11.35
CA GLN A 13 10.70 13.62 -10.52
C GLN A 13 11.35 12.31 -10.10
N SER A 14 12.64 12.16 -10.41
CA SER A 14 13.44 11.01 -10.01
C SER A 14 14.06 11.17 -8.62
N TYR A 15 14.07 10.07 -7.87
CA TYR A 15 14.69 9.92 -6.55
C TYR A 15 15.57 8.67 -6.55
N THR A 16 16.67 8.71 -5.78
CA THR A 16 17.66 7.62 -5.71
C THR A 16 17.83 7.02 -4.31
N ASP A 17 17.18 7.60 -3.30
CA ASP A 17 17.24 7.16 -1.91
C ASP A 17 15.88 7.32 -1.22
N ALA A 18 14.80 7.08 -1.97
CA ALA A 18 13.46 7.28 -1.46
C ALA A 18 13.07 6.21 -0.45
N VAL A 19 12.20 6.61 0.48
CA VAL A 19 11.54 5.73 1.43
C VAL A 19 10.07 5.61 1.05
N VAL A 20 9.54 4.40 0.98
CA VAL A 20 8.12 4.14 0.71
C VAL A 20 7.51 3.36 1.86
N ALA A 21 6.32 3.76 2.28
CA ALA A 21 5.58 3.08 3.32
C ALA A 21 4.11 2.92 2.98
N VAL A 22 3.48 1.92 3.58
CA VAL A 22 2.04 1.74 3.56
C VAL A 22 1.42 2.76 4.50
N GLN A 23 0.60 3.67 3.97
CA GLN A 23 -0.18 4.63 4.77
C GLN A 23 -1.44 3.96 5.31
N GLN A 24 -2.16 3.26 4.43
CA GLN A 24 -3.36 2.53 4.79
C GLN A 24 -3.43 1.25 3.97
N ALA A 25 -3.86 0.18 4.60
CA ALA A 25 -4.24 -1.04 3.92
C ALA A 25 -5.55 -1.57 4.52
N THR A 26 -6.43 -2.08 3.68
CA THR A 26 -7.73 -2.63 4.09
C THR A 26 -7.94 -3.92 3.32
N TYR A 27 -7.95 -5.03 4.05
CA TYR A 27 -8.20 -6.36 3.53
C TYR A 27 -9.64 -6.74 3.86
N ASP A 28 -10.46 -6.79 2.82
CA ASP A 28 -11.83 -7.29 2.89
C ASP A 28 -11.81 -8.76 2.45
N HIS A 29 -12.22 -9.68 3.33
CA HIS A 29 -12.38 -11.10 3.01
C HIS A 29 -13.73 -11.60 3.53
N SER A 30 -14.48 -12.27 2.68
CA SER A 30 -15.84 -12.73 2.99
C SER A 30 -15.98 -14.23 2.69
N TRP A 31 -15.87 -15.09 3.70
CA TRP A 31 -16.15 -16.52 3.58
C TRP A 31 -16.82 -17.05 4.85
N ARG A 32 -18.14 -17.30 4.79
CA ARG A 32 -18.98 -17.73 5.94
C ARG A 32 -18.74 -16.91 7.22
N GLY A 33 -18.58 -15.60 7.03
CA GLY A 33 -18.13 -14.60 8.01
C GLY A 33 -17.25 -13.58 7.28
N ASN A 34 -17.22 -12.33 7.74
CA ASN A 34 -16.33 -11.31 7.16
C ASN A 34 -15.13 -11.07 8.07
N GLU A 35 -13.94 -11.30 7.53
CA GLU A 35 -12.68 -10.86 8.10
C GLU A 35 -12.35 -9.52 7.46
N HIS A 36 -12.37 -8.46 8.27
CA HIS A 36 -11.93 -7.14 7.87
C HIS A 36 -10.68 -6.80 8.67
N GLU A 37 -9.54 -6.77 7.99
CA GLU A 37 -8.29 -6.31 8.58
C GLU A 37 -7.97 -4.92 8.06
N LYS A 38 -7.83 -3.96 8.96
CA LYS A 38 -7.40 -2.61 8.63
C LYS A 38 -6.05 -2.32 9.27
N PHE A 39 -5.08 -1.97 8.43
CA PHE A 39 -3.81 -1.38 8.81
C PHE A 39 -3.85 0.12 8.49
N THR A 40 -3.41 0.95 9.42
CA THR A 40 -3.26 2.38 9.22
C THR A 40 -2.01 2.83 9.91
N ASN A 41 -1.13 3.49 9.16
CA ASN A 41 0.08 4.10 9.69
C ASN A 41 -0.15 5.62 9.76
N PRO A 42 -0.41 6.17 10.96
CA PRO A 42 -0.61 7.61 11.12
C PRO A 42 0.74 8.32 10.97
N PHE A 43 1.00 8.84 9.78
CA PHE A 43 2.16 9.71 9.54
C PHE A 43 1.90 11.18 9.96
N ASP A 44 0.65 11.49 10.31
CA ASP A 44 0.27 12.67 11.06
C ASP A 44 0.13 12.30 12.54
N LYS A 45 0.61 13.16 13.46
CA LYS A 45 0.40 13.02 14.92
C LYS A 45 -1.09 13.09 15.27
N ALA A 46 -1.82 12.02 15.01
CA ALA A 46 -3.10 11.66 15.60
C ALA A 46 -3.16 10.14 15.52
N GLY A 47 -2.49 9.50 16.49
CA GLY A 47 -2.42 8.05 16.59
C GLY A 47 -3.81 7.44 16.50
N SER A 48 -4.02 6.66 15.45
CA SER A 48 -5.15 5.75 15.38
C SER A 48 -4.55 4.35 15.30
N THR A 49 -4.49 3.70 16.46
CA THR A 49 -4.25 2.26 16.57
C THR A 49 -5.36 1.53 15.79
N GLY A 50 -4.96 0.57 14.96
CA GLY A 50 -5.86 -0.20 14.10
C GLY A 50 -7.04 -0.78 14.88
N ASN A 51 -8.25 -0.51 14.41
CA ASN A 51 -9.47 -1.16 14.88
C ASN A 51 -9.79 -2.31 13.93
N VAL A 52 -9.96 -3.51 14.48
CA VAL A 52 -10.55 -4.66 13.78
C VAL A 52 -12.06 -4.57 13.98
N THR A 53 -12.84 -4.44 12.91
CA THR A 53 -14.31 -4.39 12.96
C THR A 53 -14.90 -5.48 12.08
N SER A 54 -15.65 -6.42 12.67
CA SER A 54 -16.38 -7.48 11.96
C SER A 54 -17.85 -7.08 11.74
N SER A 55 -18.41 -7.35 10.56
CA SER A 55 -19.85 -7.21 10.27
C SER A 55 -20.33 -8.31 9.33
N ASP A 56 -21.55 -8.82 9.49
CA ASP A 56 -22.11 -9.93 8.70
C ASP A 56 -22.76 -9.46 7.40
N ASP A 57 -22.18 -9.82 6.25
CA ASP A 57 -22.83 -9.80 4.93
C ASP A 57 -22.17 -10.83 3.99
N ALA A 58 -22.97 -11.60 3.27
CA ALA A 58 -22.52 -12.76 2.50
C ALA A 58 -22.29 -12.42 1.02
N SER A 59 -21.03 -12.16 0.63
CA SER A 59 -20.55 -12.21 -0.76
C SER A 59 -19.03 -12.42 -0.77
N GLU A 60 -18.51 -13.47 -1.42
CA GLU A 60 -17.06 -13.76 -1.49
C GLU A 60 -16.32 -12.73 -2.35
N ASN A 61 -15.90 -11.63 -1.74
CA ASN A 61 -15.05 -10.61 -2.35
C ASN A 61 -13.77 -10.51 -1.52
N ILE A 62 -12.65 -11.00 -2.07
CA ILE A 62 -11.32 -10.77 -1.46
C ILE A 62 -10.68 -9.59 -2.18
N THR A 63 -10.49 -8.47 -1.49
CA THR A 63 -9.79 -7.31 -2.04
C THR A 63 -8.94 -6.65 -0.98
N LEU A 64 -7.67 -6.42 -1.31
CA LEU A 64 -6.77 -5.60 -0.53
C LEU A 64 -6.64 -4.21 -1.18
N ARG A 65 -7.13 -3.19 -0.49
CA ARG A 65 -6.99 -1.77 -0.88
C ARG A 65 -5.81 -1.17 -0.15
N ILE A 66 -4.96 -0.43 -0.85
CA ILE A 66 -3.70 0.08 -0.31
C ILE A 66 -3.50 1.54 -0.74
N SER A 67 -3.02 2.37 0.17
CA SER A 67 -2.47 3.69 -0.13
C SER A 67 -1.01 3.72 0.30
N PHE A 68 -0.13 4.12 -0.63
CA PHE A 68 1.29 4.29 -0.39
C PHE A 68 1.64 5.76 -0.24
N VAL A 69 2.67 6.01 0.55
CA VAL A 69 3.31 7.31 0.69
C VAL A 69 4.81 7.19 0.52
N TYR A 70 5.46 8.28 0.15
CA TYR A 70 6.91 8.30 -0.01
C TYR A 70 7.58 9.57 0.53
N TRP A 71 8.85 9.43 0.88
CA TRP A 71 9.78 10.52 1.15
C TRP A 71 10.87 10.52 0.07
N PRO A 72 11.29 11.69 -0.45
CA PRO A 72 12.34 11.79 -1.45
C PRO A 72 13.70 11.20 -1.02
N THR A 73 13.98 11.21 0.29
CA THR A 73 15.24 10.74 0.88
C THR A 73 15.01 10.09 2.25
N GLN A 74 15.92 9.22 2.70
CA GLN A 74 15.94 8.71 4.07
C GLN A 74 16.05 9.85 5.10
N ALA A 75 16.85 10.88 4.80
CA ALA A 75 17.00 12.04 5.68
C ALA A 75 15.68 12.82 5.88
N ALA A 76 14.81 12.90 4.85
CA ALA A 76 13.51 13.54 4.97
C ALA A 76 12.56 12.73 5.87
N TYR A 77 12.62 11.41 5.80
CA TYR A 77 11.90 10.52 6.71
C TYR A 77 12.41 10.68 8.15
N ASP A 78 13.73 10.62 8.37
CA ASP A 78 14.34 10.72 9.71
C ASP A 78 14.07 12.10 10.37
N ALA A 79 13.92 13.15 9.57
CA ALA A 79 13.55 14.49 10.02
C ALA A 79 12.07 14.63 10.41
N ASN A 80 11.24 13.60 10.24
CA ASN A 80 9.79 13.62 10.40
C ASN A 80 9.11 14.66 9.48
N ASN A 81 9.61 14.84 8.26
CA ASN A 81 8.89 15.64 7.26
C ASN A 81 7.59 14.92 6.87
N LEU A 82 6.58 15.69 6.43
CA LEU A 82 5.36 15.10 5.90
C LEU A 82 5.67 14.34 4.60
N PRO A 83 5.11 13.14 4.41
CA PRO A 83 5.28 12.39 3.18
C PRO A 83 4.44 12.95 2.02
N TYR A 84 4.78 12.51 0.81
CA TYR A 84 3.96 12.68 -0.38
C TYR A 84 3.09 11.44 -0.62
N PRO A 85 1.80 11.59 -0.97
CA PRO A 85 0.99 10.47 -1.40
C PRO A 85 1.47 9.96 -2.77
N LEU A 86 1.52 8.65 -2.94
CA LEU A 86 1.88 8.05 -4.22
C LEU A 86 0.62 7.88 -5.08
N ALA A 87 0.58 8.55 -6.23
CA ALA A 87 -0.52 8.39 -7.18
C ALA A 87 -0.42 7.07 -7.95
N ASN A 88 -1.55 6.37 -8.06
CA ASN A 88 -1.76 5.23 -8.93
C ASN A 88 -2.07 5.73 -10.35
N THR A 89 -1.09 5.60 -11.24
CA THR A 89 -1.20 6.02 -12.64
C THR A 89 -1.77 4.92 -13.55
N THR A 90 -2.17 3.78 -12.99
CA THR A 90 -2.71 2.66 -13.77
C THR A 90 -4.03 3.08 -14.43
N PRO A 91 -4.23 2.85 -15.74
CA PRO A 91 -5.46 3.25 -16.44
C PRO A 91 -6.76 2.65 -15.88
N ALA A 92 -6.66 1.52 -15.17
CA ALA A 92 -7.78 0.83 -14.52
C ALA A 92 -8.02 1.29 -13.06
N ALA A 93 -7.29 2.29 -12.57
CA ALA A 93 -7.44 2.79 -11.22
C ALA A 93 -8.79 3.50 -11.06
N ASN A 94 -9.60 3.03 -10.10
CA ASN A 94 -10.87 3.66 -9.74
C ASN A 94 -10.69 4.87 -8.80
N SER A 95 -9.48 5.07 -8.29
CA SER A 95 -9.10 6.18 -7.40
C SER A 95 -7.61 6.47 -7.58
N GLU A 96 -7.26 7.76 -7.58
CA GLU A 96 -5.89 8.24 -7.85
C GLU A 96 -4.88 7.77 -6.80
N TYR A 97 -5.28 7.48 -5.56
CA TYR A 97 -4.35 7.12 -4.47
C TYR A 97 -4.65 5.75 -3.85
N GLU A 98 -5.43 4.92 -4.55
CA GLU A 98 -5.78 3.57 -4.11
C GLU A 98 -5.24 2.54 -5.10
N PHE A 99 -4.45 1.61 -4.58
CA PHE A 99 -4.01 0.40 -5.24
C PHE A 99 -4.89 -0.77 -4.79
N ARG A 100 -5.10 -1.74 -5.67
CA ARG A 100 -5.95 -2.90 -5.38
C ARG A 100 -5.25 -4.19 -5.75
N ILE A 101 -5.25 -5.13 -4.80
CA ILE A 101 -4.89 -6.52 -5.04
C ILE A 101 -6.17 -7.35 -4.94
N PHE A 102 -6.48 -8.09 -5.99
CA PHE A 102 -7.67 -8.95 -6.06
C PHE A 102 -7.34 -10.38 -5.63
N ALA A 103 -8.39 -11.19 -5.45
CA ALA A 103 -8.31 -12.56 -4.94
C ALA A 103 -7.33 -13.46 -5.71
N ASP A 104 -7.30 -13.34 -7.03
CA ASP A 104 -6.42 -14.12 -7.92
C ASP A 104 -4.95 -13.86 -7.62
N GLU A 105 -4.56 -12.58 -7.46
CA GLU A 105 -3.20 -12.19 -7.10
C GLU A 105 -2.89 -12.58 -5.65
N LEU A 106 -3.80 -12.32 -4.70
CA LEU A 106 -3.62 -12.63 -3.28
C LEU A 106 -3.51 -14.13 -2.99
N SER A 107 -4.08 -14.98 -3.85
CA SER A 107 -3.98 -16.44 -3.75
C SER A 107 -2.61 -17.00 -4.14
N LYS A 108 -1.74 -16.19 -4.74
CA LYS A 108 -0.40 -16.63 -5.17
C LYS A 108 0.47 -17.01 -3.96
N PRO A 109 1.32 -18.05 -4.07
CA PRO A 109 2.17 -18.51 -2.96
C PRO A 109 3.07 -17.44 -2.33
N LYS A 110 3.42 -16.40 -3.09
CA LYS A 110 4.24 -15.27 -2.59
C LYS A 110 3.60 -14.50 -1.43
N TYR A 111 2.29 -14.65 -1.19
CA TYR A 111 1.56 -13.96 -0.12
C TYR A 111 1.14 -14.85 1.07
N THR A 112 1.26 -16.18 0.97
CA THR A 112 0.58 -17.15 1.85
C THR A 112 1.02 -17.10 3.33
N SER A 113 2.14 -16.43 3.65
CA SER A 113 2.64 -16.29 5.03
C SER A 113 3.04 -14.86 5.40
N LEU A 114 2.67 -13.89 4.56
CA LEU A 114 3.03 -12.49 4.78
C LEU A 114 1.98 -11.80 5.67
N THR A 115 2.44 -10.94 6.57
CA THR A 115 1.56 -9.98 7.25
C THR A 115 0.93 -9.01 6.24
N LEU A 116 -0.14 -8.31 6.62
CA LEU A 116 -0.82 -7.37 5.72
C LEU A 116 0.14 -6.31 5.16
N GLU A 117 1.01 -5.72 5.99
CA GLU A 117 2.03 -4.76 5.56
C GLU A 117 3.01 -5.40 4.56
N GLN A 118 3.51 -6.60 4.86
CA GLN A 118 4.43 -7.32 3.96
C GLN A 118 3.77 -7.71 2.63
N LYS A 119 2.47 -8.04 2.60
CA LYS A 119 1.73 -8.25 1.35
C LYS A 119 1.72 -6.98 0.51
N CYS A 120 1.50 -5.83 1.13
CA CYS A 120 1.51 -4.54 0.44
C CYS A 120 2.91 -4.21 -0.10
N GLU A 121 3.97 -4.43 0.68
CA GLU A 121 5.35 -4.18 0.26
C GLU A 121 5.81 -5.09 -0.87
N GLN A 122 5.42 -6.37 -0.81
CA GLN A 122 5.68 -7.32 -1.88
C GLN A 122 4.97 -6.88 -3.17
N TYR A 123 3.70 -6.45 -3.08
CA TYR A 123 2.97 -5.89 -4.22
C TYR A 123 3.59 -4.61 -4.78
N PHE A 124 4.03 -3.70 -3.90
CA PHE A 124 4.73 -2.50 -4.33
C PHE A 124 5.97 -2.86 -5.14
N THR A 125 6.78 -3.78 -4.65
CA THR A 125 8.03 -4.20 -5.29
C THR A 125 7.81 -4.86 -6.64
N ASP A 126 6.81 -5.75 -6.72
CA ASP A 126 6.56 -6.56 -7.92
C ASP A 126 5.79 -5.81 -9.01
N GLU A 127 4.81 -4.99 -8.64
CA GLU A 127 3.79 -4.47 -9.57
C GLU A 127 3.82 -2.94 -9.66
N VAL A 128 4.09 -2.22 -8.56
CA VAL A 128 4.04 -0.75 -8.56
C VAL A 128 5.37 -0.15 -8.99
N LEU A 129 6.48 -0.54 -8.35
CA LEU A 129 7.80 0.00 -8.59
C LEU A 129 8.24 -0.09 -10.07
N PRO A 130 7.98 -1.18 -10.82
CA PRO A 130 8.30 -1.24 -12.25
C PRO A 130 7.55 -0.23 -13.12
N THR A 131 6.39 0.26 -12.66
CA THR A 131 5.63 1.30 -13.37
C THR A 131 6.15 2.71 -13.12
N LEU A 132 7.02 2.88 -12.12
CA LEU A 132 7.61 4.15 -11.69
C LEU A 132 9.03 4.35 -12.24
N GLN A 133 9.35 3.77 -13.40
CA GLN A 133 10.71 3.83 -13.97
C GLN A 133 10.84 5.02 -14.94
N PRO A 134 12.04 5.62 -15.07
CA PRO A 134 12.28 6.72 -16.00
C PRO A 134 12.02 6.28 -17.44
N SER A 135 11.17 7.04 -18.13
CA SER A 135 11.00 6.99 -19.60
C SER A 135 12.24 7.48 -20.33
#